data_AF-A0A1M6NYV0-F1
#
_entry.id   AF-A0A1M6NYV0-F1
#
_cell.length_a   1.000
_cell.length_b   1.000
_cell.length_c   1.000
_cell.angle_alpha   90.00
_cell.angle_beta   90.00
_cell.angle_gamma   90.00
#
_symmetry.space_group_name_H-M   'P 1'
#
loop_
_entity.id
_entity.type
_entity.pdbx_description
1 polymer ?
#
loop_
_entity_poly.entity_id
_entity_poly.type
_entity_poly.pdbx_seq_one_letter_code
_entity_poly.pdbx_strand_id
1 'polypeptide(L)'
;MLAREFWDIINRYDKKFIAFTEKQPTLTFTQDIPEYSTGLENGMMAELTYISEQQDMLHVVCDLTNFKTYNKTFEKPIYEGENGAFVKWSESFFYPEDNIVEFFIEAKNELPFEVGQSNGLYKEYLESQSNLTYIKWLESTLLQLRESS
;
A
#
# COMPACT_ATOMS: atom_id res chain seq x y z
N MET A 1 -9.13 10.14 -2.76
CA MET A 1 -8.32 10.16 -4.00
C MET A 1 -8.69 8.93 -4.78
N LEU A 2 -8.94 9.06 -6.09
CA LEU A 2 -9.26 7.93 -6.94
C LEU A 2 -8.01 7.08 -7.21
N ALA A 3 -8.20 5.79 -7.41
CA ALA A 3 -7.15 4.87 -7.82
C ALA A 3 -6.43 5.37 -9.08
N ARG A 4 -7.16 5.78 -10.12
CA ARG A 4 -6.56 6.33 -11.35
C ARG A 4 -5.64 7.53 -11.08
N GLU A 5 -6.09 8.47 -10.26
CA GLU A 5 -5.32 9.67 -9.90
C GLU A 5 -4.01 9.28 -9.21
N PHE A 6 -4.06 8.33 -8.28
CA PHE A 6 -2.88 7.83 -7.61
C PHE A 6 -1.89 7.18 -8.58
N TRP A 7 -2.37 6.33 -9.47
CA TRP A 7 -1.54 5.69 -10.49
C TRP A 7 -0.86 6.72 -11.40
N ASP A 8 -1.59 7.72 -11.87
CA ASP A 8 -1.06 8.78 -12.73
C ASP A 8 0.02 9.63 -11.99
N ILE A 9 -0.12 9.83 -10.67
CA ILE A 9 0.88 10.53 -9.84
C ILE A 9 2.19 9.73 -9.75
N ILE A 10 2.12 8.41 -9.60
CA ILE A 10 3.31 7.56 -9.36
C ILE A 10 3.93 7.02 -10.66
N ASN A 11 3.14 6.78 -11.72
CA ASN A 11 3.58 6.11 -12.95
C ASN A 11 3.98 7.08 -14.07
N ARG A 12 5.09 7.77 -13.86
CA ARG A 12 5.56 8.83 -14.77
C ARG A 12 6.03 8.36 -16.16
N TYR A 13 6.54 7.13 -16.27
CA TYR A 13 7.20 6.65 -17.50
C TYR A 13 6.30 5.79 -18.37
N ASP A 14 4.98 5.84 -18.13
CA ASP A 14 4.00 4.97 -18.77
C ASP A 14 4.46 3.50 -18.66
N LYS A 15 4.97 3.14 -17.47
CA LYS A 15 5.39 1.77 -17.23
C LYS A 15 4.14 0.93 -17.04
N LYS A 16 4.24 -0.33 -17.44
CA LYS A 16 3.22 -1.31 -17.12
C LYS A 16 3.11 -1.58 -15.62
N PHE A 17 4.19 -1.34 -14.87
CA PHE A 17 4.25 -1.54 -13.42
C PHE A 17 5.38 -0.74 -12.76
N ILE A 18 5.29 -0.61 -11.45
CA ILE A 18 6.33 -0.10 -10.56
C ILE A 18 6.61 -1.17 -9.51
N ALA A 19 7.88 -1.54 -9.35
CA ALA A 19 8.34 -2.41 -8.28
C ALA A 19 9.24 -1.60 -7.35
N PHE A 20 8.96 -1.63 -6.05
CA PHE A 20 9.70 -0.92 -5.02
C PHE A 20 10.69 -1.88 -4.36
N THR A 21 11.95 -1.79 -4.78
CA THR A 21 13.04 -2.64 -4.28
C THR A 21 13.77 -2.04 -3.08
N GLU A 22 13.63 -0.73 -2.84
CA GLU A 22 14.21 0.00 -1.70
C GLU A 22 13.23 1.08 -1.25
N LYS A 23 13.17 1.36 0.06
CA LYS A 23 12.33 2.43 0.66
C LYS A 23 10.85 2.33 0.25
N GLN A 24 10.26 1.16 0.47
CA GLN A 24 8.87 0.88 0.13
C GLN A 24 7.93 1.84 0.87
N PRO A 25 6.97 2.48 0.17
CA PRO A 25 5.97 3.29 0.82
C PRO A 25 5.16 2.47 1.82
N THR A 26 4.88 3.03 2.98
CA THR A 26 3.94 2.42 3.92
C THR A 26 2.52 2.75 3.48
N LEU A 27 1.63 1.77 3.49
CA LEU A 27 0.19 1.96 3.34
C LEU A 27 -0.46 1.81 4.71
N THR A 28 -1.46 2.63 4.99
CA THR A 28 -2.37 2.50 6.12
C THR A 28 -3.77 2.35 5.56
N PHE A 29 -4.39 1.19 5.76
CA PHE A 29 -5.72 0.91 5.25
C PHE A 29 -6.76 1.73 6.02
N THR A 30 -7.62 2.46 5.30
CA THR A 30 -8.63 3.36 5.88
C THR A 30 -10.03 2.75 5.86
N GLN A 31 -10.18 1.61 5.20
CA GLN A 31 -11.38 0.80 5.14
C GLN A 31 -11.00 -0.68 5.04
N ASP A 32 -11.93 -1.54 5.42
CA ASP A 32 -11.78 -2.98 5.20
C ASP A 32 -11.73 -3.25 3.68
N ILE A 33 -10.88 -4.17 3.24
CA ILE A 33 -10.84 -4.62 1.84
C ILE A 33 -11.65 -5.92 1.76
N PRO A 34 -12.89 -5.89 1.24
CA PRO A 34 -13.80 -7.03 1.29
C PRO A 34 -13.54 -8.00 0.14
N GLU A 35 -12.29 -8.46 -0.03
CA GLU A 35 -11.96 -9.57 -0.92
C GLU A 35 -11.79 -10.85 -0.09
N TYR A 36 -12.36 -11.96 -0.57
CA TYR A 36 -12.36 -13.25 0.15
C TYR A 36 -10.96 -13.76 0.52
N SER A 37 -9.93 -13.32 -0.22
CA SER A 37 -8.52 -13.70 -0.04
C SER A 37 -7.72 -12.70 0.80
N THR A 38 -8.31 -11.57 1.22
CA THR A 38 -7.60 -10.53 1.94
C THR A 38 -8.29 -10.20 3.25
N GLY A 39 -7.58 -10.35 4.37
CA GLY A 39 -8.06 -9.91 5.69
C GLY A 39 -7.49 -8.57 6.11
N LEU A 40 -7.33 -7.67 5.15
CA LEU A 40 -6.90 -6.30 5.39
C LEU A 40 -8.07 -5.50 5.95
N GLU A 41 -7.97 -5.15 7.22
CA GLU A 41 -8.98 -4.38 7.94
C GLU A 41 -8.54 -2.93 8.16
N ASN A 42 -9.52 -2.05 8.38
CA ASN A 42 -9.28 -0.65 8.67
C ASN A 42 -8.29 -0.49 9.85
N GLY A 43 -7.24 0.27 9.60
CA GLY A 43 -6.15 0.56 10.51
C GLY A 43 -4.91 -0.31 10.32
N MET A 44 -4.99 -1.41 9.56
CA MET A 44 -3.81 -2.22 9.25
C MET A 44 -2.78 -1.45 8.41
N MET A 45 -1.54 -1.91 8.43
CA MET A 45 -0.43 -1.34 7.70
C MET A 45 0.33 -2.38 6.88
N ALA A 46 0.91 -1.94 5.77
CA ALA A 46 1.72 -2.78 4.89
C ALA A 46 2.78 -1.94 4.15
N GLU A 47 3.82 -2.57 3.62
CA GLU A 47 4.77 -1.93 2.70
C GLU A 47 4.36 -2.20 1.25
N LEU A 48 4.21 -1.15 0.43
CA LEU A 48 3.90 -1.29 -0.99
C LEU A 48 5.14 -1.78 -1.74
N THR A 49 5.08 -3.01 -2.25
CA THR A 49 6.21 -3.64 -2.97
C THR A 49 6.04 -3.58 -4.47
N TYR A 50 4.81 -3.64 -4.97
CA TYR A 50 4.52 -3.60 -6.39
C TYR A 50 3.14 -2.99 -6.67
N ILE A 51 3.05 -2.25 -7.77
CA ILE A 51 1.78 -1.75 -8.28
C ILE A 51 1.79 -1.72 -9.81
N SER A 52 0.70 -2.14 -10.42
CA SER A 52 0.52 -2.12 -11.87
C SER A 52 -0.91 -1.80 -12.26
N GLU A 53 -1.08 -1.09 -13.37
CA GLU A 53 -2.37 -0.99 -14.03
C GLU A 53 -2.61 -2.21 -14.92
N GLN A 54 -3.76 -2.85 -14.74
CA GLN A 54 -4.24 -3.95 -15.55
C GLN A 54 -5.66 -3.62 -16.02
N GLN A 55 -5.79 -3.21 -17.28
CA GLN A 55 -7.06 -2.73 -17.84
C GLN A 55 -7.57 -1.52 -17.02
N ASP A 56 -8.73 -1.66 -16.37
CA ASP A 56 -9.35 -0.64 -15.53
C ASP A 56 -9.13 -0.92 -14.03
N MET A 57 -8.15 -1.75 -13.67
CA MET A 57 -7.82 -2.11 -12.29
C MET A 57 -6.39 -1.71 -11.93
N LEU A 58 -6.18 -1.31 -10.68
CA LEU A 58 -4.88 -1.29 -10.05
C LEU A 58 -4.66 -2.60 -9.30
N HIS A 59 -3.66 -3.34 -9.72
CA HIS A 59 -3.11 -4.47 -8.99
C HIS A 59 -2.08 -3.96 -8.00
N VAL A 60 -2.30 -4.20 -6.72
CA VAL A 60 -1.48 -3.73 -5.61
C VAL A 60 -0.94 -4.94 -4.86
N VAL A 61 0.37 -4.96 -4.61
CA VAL A 61 1.05 -6.02 -3.85
C VAL A 61 1.80 -5.38 -2.70
N CYS A 62 1.60 -5.95 -1.51
CA CYS A 62 2.16 -5.43 -0.27
C CYS A 62 2.83 -6.51 0.58
N ASP A 63 3.80 -6.10 1.39
CA ASP A 63 4.47 -6.93 2.39
C ASP A 63 4.01 -6.53 3.80
N LEU A 64 3.55 -7.52 4.58
CA LEU A 64 3.06 -7.35 5.95
C LEU A 64 4.14 -7.63 7.01
N THR A 65 5.32 -8.10 6.63
CA THR A 65 6.37 -8.61 7.52
C THR A 65 6.70 -7.64 8.65
N ASN A 66 6.86 -6.36 8.35
CA ASN A 66 7.22 -5.33 9.33
C ASN A 66 6.04 -4.88 10.22
N PHE A 67 4.81 -5.25 9.86
CA PHE A 67 3.60 -4.81 10.55
C PHE A 67 2.80 -5.95 11.20
N LYS A 68 3.27 -7.20 11.16
CA LYS A 68 2.54 -8.37 11.72
C LYS A 68 2.04 -8.15 13.14
N THR A 69 2.92 -7.69 14.05
CA THR A 69 2.54 -7.44 15.45
C THR A 69 1.53 -6.32 15.59
N TYR A 70 1.67 -5.26 14.78
CA TYR A 70 0.76 -4.13 14.76
C TYR A 70 -0.62 -4.53 14.22
N ASN A 71 -0.67 -5.21 13.08
CA ASN A 71 -1.92 -5.60 12.41
C ASN A 71 -2.79 -6.51 13.26
N LYS A 72 -2.21 -7.35 14.13
CA LYS A 72 -2.94 -8.23 15.06
C LYS A 72 -3.92 -7.49 15.98
N THR A 73 -3.73 -6.20 16.24
CA THR A 73 -4.64 -5.41 17.08
C THR A 73 -5.92 -5.02 16.37
N PHE A 74 -5.94 -5.06 15.03
CA PHE A 74 -7.11 -4.72 14.22
C PHE A 74 -7.94 -5.96 13.92
N GLU A 75 -7.28 -7.10 13.71
CA GLU A 75 -7.88 -8.37 13.31
C GLU A 75 -9.17 -8.76 14.06
N LYS A 76 -10.26 -8.87 13.32
CA LYS A 76 -11.54 -9.41 13.80
C LYS A 76 -11.58 -10.94 13.63
N PRO A 77 -12.15 -11.68 14.60
CA PRO A 77 -12.31 -13.11 14.51
C PRO A 77 -13.54 -13.46 13.66
N ILE A 78 -13.41 -13.37 12.33
CA ILE A 78 -14.51 -13.57 11.38
C ILE A 78 -14.26 -14.68 10.36
N TYR A 79 -13.08 -15.32 10.41
CA TYR A 79 -12.70 -16.40 9.50
C TYR A 79 -13.04 -17.76 10.11
N GLU A 80 -13.55 -18.69 9.31
CA GLU A 80 -13.80 -20.06 9.77
C GLU A 80 -12.46 -20.81 9.93
N GLY A 81 -12.15 -21.20 11.17
CA GLY A 81 -10.99 -22.03 11.50
C GLY A 81 -11.26 -23.52 11.29
N GLU A 82 -10.21 -24.33 11.35
CA GLU A 82 -10.27 -25.78 11.07
C GLU A 82 -11.24 -26.56 11.97
N ASN A 83 -11.51 -26.06 13.18
CA ASN A 83 -12.42 -26.66 14.15
C ASN A 83 -13.84 -26.07 14.12
N GLY A 84 -14.16 -25.24 13.12
CA GLY A 84 -15.43 -24.52 13.02
C GLY A 84 -15.57 -23.32 13.97
N ALA A 85 -14.52 -22.99 14.74
CA ALA A 85 -14.49 -21.74 15.52
C ALA A 85 -14.07 -20.57 14.62
N PHE A 86 -14.60 -19.38 14.90
CA PHE A 86 -14.15 -18.17 14.22
C PHE A 86 -12.80 -17.69 14.78
N VAL A 87 -11.85 -17.45 13.88
CA VAL A 87 -10.47 -17.05 14.17
C VAL A 87 -10.10 -15.77 13.43
N LYS A 88 -8.99 -15.15 13.85
CA LYS A 88 -8.43 -13.98 13.16
C LYS A 88 -7.84 -14.37 11.81
N TRP A 89 -7.66 -13.40 10.91
CA TRP A 89 -7.08 -13.68 9.61
C TRP A 89 -5.71 -14.36 9.71
N SER A 90 -4.80 -13.84 10.55
CA SER A 90 -3.47 -14.44 10.80
C SER A 90 -3.46 -15.84 11.42
N GLU A 91 -4.62 -16.34 11.85
CA GLU A 91 -4.81 -17.68 12.41
C GLU A 91 -5.54 -18.60 11.41
N SER A 92 -5.99 -18.07 10.28
CA SER A 92 -6.75 -18.80 9.26
C SER A 92 -5.84 -19.37 8.16
N PHE A 93 -6.34 -20.36 7.43
CA PHE A 93 -5.67 -20.90 6.24
C PHE A 93 -5.53 -19.87 5.09
N PHE A 94 -6.25 -18.74 5.17
CA PHE A 94 -6.20 -17.68 4.16
C PHE A 94 -5.05 -16.68 4.38
N TYR A 95 -4.28 -16.81 5.48
CA TYR A 95 -3.15 -15.92 5.71
C TYR A 95 -1.96 -16.31 4.81
N PRO A 96 -1.34 -15.38 4.08
CA PRO A 96 -0.22 -15.70 3.20
C PRO A 96 1.02 -16.14 3.99
N GLU A 97 1.59 -17.29 3.64
CA GLU A 97 2.77 -17.86 4.32
C GLU A 97 4.00 -16.93 4.22
N ASP A 98 4.16 -16.25 3.09
CA ASP A 98 5.25 -15.31 2.82
C ASP A 98 4.95 -13.88 3.30
N ASN A 99 3.78 -13.64 3.90
CA ASN A 99 3.28 -12.33 4.32
C ASN A 99 3.04 -11.34 3.17
N ILE A 100 3.02 -11.83 1.93
CA ILE A 100 2.72 -11.02 0.76
C ILE A 100 1.23 -11.11 0.46
N VAL A 101 0.60 -9.95 0.34
CA VAL A 101 -0.83 -9.85 0.00
C VAL A 101 -0.97 -9.05 -1.28
N GLU A 102 -1.87 -9.51 -2.15
CA GLU A 102 -2.25 -8.83 -3.38
C GLU A 102 -3.76 -8.59 -3.43
N PHE A 103 -4.16 -7.48 -4.03
CA PHE A 103 -5.57 -7.11 -4.21
C PHE A 103 -5.74 -6.16 -5.39
N PHE A 104 -6.98 -5.99 -5.84
CA PHE A 104 -7.30 -5.19 -7.02
C PHE A 104 -8.28 -4.07 -6.69
N ILE A 105 -8.02 -2.87 -7.21
CA ILE A 105 -8.90 -1.71 -7.05
C ILE A 105 -9.34 -1.23 -8.43
N GLU A 106 -10.64 -1.13 -8.68
CA GLU A 106 -11.12 -0.47 -9.91
C GLU A 106 -10.61 0.98 -9.96
N ALA A 107 -10.09 1.42 -11.11
CA ALA A 107 -9.47 2.73 -11.29
C ALA A 107 -10.41 3.91 -10.95
N LYS A 108 -11.72 3.69 -11.07
CA LYS A 108 -12.78 4.65 -10.72
C LYS A 108 -13.12 4.72 -9.22
N ASN A 109 -12.65 3.77 -8.42
CA ASN A 109 -12.94 3.70 -7.00
C ASN A 109 -11.93 4.53 -6.21
N GLU A 110 -12.31 4.94 -5.00
CA GLU A 110 -11.39 5.55 -4.05
C GLU A 110 -10.38 4.52 -3.55
N LEU A 111 -9.17 4.98 -3.22
CA LEU A 111 -8.17 4.14 -2.59
C LEU A 111 -8.63 3.70 -1.20
N PRO A 112 -8.54 2.39 -0.86
CA PRO A 112 -8.88 1.89 0.46
C PRO A 112 -7.76 2.10 1.50
N PHE A 113 -6.76 2.90 1.14
CA PHE A 113 -5.59 3.18 1.97
C PHE A 113 -5.10 4.60 1.76
N GLU A 114 -4.43 5.09 2.78
CA GLU A 114 -3.54 6.23 2.70
C GLU A 114 -2.10 5.74 2.61
N VAL A 115 -1.26 6.47 1.87
CA VAL A 115 0.18 6.24 1.91
C VAL A 115 0.71 6.96 3.16
N GLY A 116 1.12 6.17 4.16
CA GLY A 116 1.37 6.58 5.54
C GLY A 116 2.47 7.63 5.74
N GLN A 117 2.25 8.43 6.80
CA GLN A 117 3.02 9.59 7.27
C GLN A 117 4.43 9.28 7.82
N SER A 118 4.83 8.01 7.97
CA SER A 118 6.22 7.65 8.31
C SER A 118 7.19 8.02 7.17
N ASN A 119 6.66 8.20 5.96
CA ASN A 119 7.39 8.82 4.88
C ASN A 119 7.19 10.34 4.97
N GLY A 120 7.88 11.00 5.91
CA GLY A 120 7.87 12.47 6.06
C GLY A 120 8.09 13.17 4.72
N LEU A 121 8.92 12.57 3.87
CA LEU A 121 9.15 12.98 2.49
C LEU A 121 7.91 12.93 1.59
N TYR A 122 7.01 11.96 1.72
CA TYR A 122 5.76 11.93 0.92
C TYR A 122 4.79 13.02 1.37
N LYS A 123 4.74 13.28 2.68
CA LYS A 123 3.97 14.41 3.22
C LYS A 123 4.54 15.75 2.75
N GLU A 124 5.86 15.94 2.87
CA GLU A 124 6.56 17.11 2.35
C GLU A 124 6.33 17.29 0.84
N TYR A 125 6.28 16.19 0.08
CA TYR A 125 5.92 16.23 -1.33
C TYR A 125 4.51 16.77 -1.56
N LEU A 126 3.50 16.23 -0.89
CA LEU A 126 2.12 16.70 -1.01
C LEU A 126 1.99 18.18 -0.59
N GLU A 127 2.68 18.58 0.48
CA GLU A 127 2.70 19.96 0.99
C GLU A 127 3.47 20.93 0.07
N SER A 128 4.47 20.45 -0.67
CA SER A 128 5.28 21.28 -1.57
C SER A 128 4.49 21.85 -2.75
N GLN A 129 3.30 21.30 -3.03
CA GLN A 129 2.51 21.60 -4.23
C GLN A 129 3.36 21.52 -5.52
N SER A 130 4.38 20.66 -5.50
CA SER A 130 5.31 20.56 -6.61
C SER A 130 4.60 19.96 -7.82
N ASN A 131 4.86 20.53 -8.99
CA ASN A 131 4.45 19.95 -10.27
C ASN A 131 5.30 18.72 -10.65
N LEU A 132 6.27 18.33 -9.80
CA LEU A 132 7.05 17.11 -9.97
C LEU A 132 6.26 15.89 -9.45
N THR A 133 6.57 14.71 -9.95
CA THR A 133 6.09 13.46 -9.35
C THR A 133 6.87 13.18 -8.08
N TYR A 134 6.31 12.40 -7.14
CA TYR A 134 6.97 12.13 -5.86
C TYR A 134 8.44 11.72 -5.99
N ILE A 135 8.75 10.79 -6.90
CA ILE A 135 10.13 10.34 -7.15
C ILE A 135 11.04 11.47 -7.66
N LYS A 136 10.56 12.34 -8.54
CA LYS A 136 11.39 13.46 -9.03
C LYS A 136 11.54 14.56 -8.01
N TRP A 137 10.51 14.78 -7.20
CA TRP A 137 10.59 15.66 -6.06
C TRP A 137 11.67 15.14 -5.10
N LEU A 138 11.65 13.84 -4.76
CA LEU A 138 12.69 13.18 -3.96
C LEU A 138 14.10 13.34 -4.57
N GLU A 139 14.26 13.06 -5.87
CA GLU A 139 15.53 13.23 -6.58
C GLU A 139 16.01 14.68 -6.53
N SER A 140 15.11 15.64 -6.73
CA SER A 140 15.45 17.07 -6.70
C SER A 140 15.88 17.52 -5.30
N THR A 141 15.17 17.08 -4.26
CA THR A 141 15.52 17.36 -2.86
C THR A 141 16.87 16.74 -2.51
N LEU A 142 17.16 15.52 -2.99
CA LEU A 142 18.44 14.86 -2.78
C LEU A 142 19.60 15.59 -3.48
N LEU A 143 19.40 16.04 -4.72
CA LEU A 143 20.41 16.81 -5.46
C LEU A 143 20.72 18.14 -4.75
N GLN A 144 19.69 18.86 -4.32
CA GLN A 144 19.86 20.11 -3.57
C GLN A 144 20.61 19.92 -2.25
N LEU A 145 20.31 18.85 -1.50
CA LEU A 145 21.02 18.51 -0.26
C LEU A 145 22.51 18.20 -0.51
N ARG A 146 22.84 17.53 -1.62
CA ARG A 146 24.22 17.22 -2.00
C ARG A 146 25.02 18.44 -2.45
N GLU A 147 24.36 19.40 -3.09
CA GLU A 147 24.98 20.68 -3.48
C GLU A 147 25.16 21.63 -2.29
N SER A 148 24.42 21.40 -1.20
CA SER A 148 24.45 22.20 0.03
C SER A 148 25.38 21.63 1.13
N SER A 149 26.05 20.51 0.86
CA SER A 149 26.97 19.80 1.79
C SER A 149 28.42 19.97 1.36
#